data_AF-A0A1A2LZQ2-F1
#
_entry.id   AF-A0A1A2LZQ2-F1
#
_cell.length_a   1.000
_cell.length_b   1.000
_cell.length_c   1.000
_cell.angle_alpha   90.00
_cell.angle_beta   90.00
_cell.angle_gamma   90.00
#
_symmetry.space_group_name_H-M   'P 1'
#
loop_
_entity.id
_entity.type
_entity.pdbx_description
1 polymer ?
#
loop_
_entity_poly.entity_id
_entity_poly.type
_entity_poly.pdbx_seq_one_letter_code
_entity_poly.pdbx_strand_id
1 'polypeptide(L)'
;AIEAMLAKLAAPGACNPEDDTPIVDATPDEDTVRRDTRSTAQRNHDAFLAALRGLLASGKLGSHNGLPVSIVVTTTLQDLEAAAGKALTAGGTLVPMSDVIRWAGHAHHYLAIFDGAKSLALHHTKRIASPAQRIMLYGKDRGCTKPGCDAPAYHSQVHHITGWTTTRRTDIDDLTLACGPDNRLAEQGWTTRTNARGETEWLPPPHLDRGQPRTNTYHHPERFLRDQDDDEPD
;
A
#
# COMPACT_ATOMS: atom_id res chain seq x y z
N ALA A 1 28.11 5.94 10.07
CA ALA A 1 26.70 6.37 10.18
C ALA A 1 25.90 5.42 11.09
N ILE A 2 25.82 4.13 10.76
CA ILE A 2 25.08 3.13 11.57
C ILE A 2 25.60 3.05 13.02
N GLU A 3 26.92 2.93 13.21
CA GLU A 3 27.51 2.85 14.56
C GLU A 3 27.17 4.08 15.42
N ALA A 4 27.25 5.28 14.84
CA ALA A 4 26.91 6.53 15.54
C ALA A 4 25.41 6.61 15.89
N MET A 5 24.53 6.15 14.99
CA MET A 5 23.09 6.06 15.25
C MET A 5 22.80 5.08 16.39
N LEU A 6 23.38 3.88 16.35
CA LEU A 6 23.21 2.85 17.38
C LEU A 6 23.77 3.31 18.73
N ALA A 7 24.92 3.99 18.75
CA ALA A 7 25.49 4.51 19.99
C ALA A 7 24.53 5.47 20.73
N LYS A 8 23.69 6.21 20.00
CA LYS A 8 22.64 7.06 20.57
C LYS A 8 21.36 6.27 20.86
N LEU A 9 20.78 5.65 19.83
CA LEU A 9 19.41 5.13 19.88
C LEU A 9 19.30 3.73 20.49
N ALA A 10 20.40 2.97 20.57
CA ALA A 10 20.46 1.65 21.21
C ALA A 10 21.07 1.70 22.62
N ALA A 11 21.32 2.90 23.16
CA ALA A 11 21.75 3.06 24.54
C ALA A 11 20.74 2.40 25.50
N PRO A 12 21.18 1.86 26.66
CA PRO A 12 20.25 1.30 27.64
C PRO A 12 19.15 2.31 27.99
N GLY A 13 17.89 1.88 28.03
CA GLY A 13 16.71 2.71 28.28
C GLY A 13 16.24 3.56 27.09
N ALA A 14 17.00 3.65 25.98
CA ALA A 14 16.58 4.40 24.80
C ALA A 14 15.68 3.55 23.88
N CYS A 15 14.72 4.20 23.21
CA CYS A 15 13.83 3.59 22.21
C CYS A 15 13.15 2.30 22.70
N ASN A 16 12.79 2.19 23.98
CA ASN A 16 12.13 1.00 24.51
C ASN A 16 10.68 0.93 24.04
N PRO A 17 10.26 -0.07 23.26
CA PRO A 17 8.89 -0.17 22.76
C PRO A 17 7.87 -0.49 23.86
N GLU A 18 8.31 -0.98 25.02
CA GLU A 18 7.45 -1.27 26.18
C GLU A 18 7.15 -0.03 27.04
N ASP A 19 7.81 1.09 26.78
CA ASP A 19 7.51 2.35 27.46
C ASP A 19 6.34 3.05 26.76
N ASP A 20 5.40 3.61 27.53
CA ASP A 20 4.29 4.41 27.00
C ASP A 20 4.78 5.57 26.12
N THR A 21 5.94 6.14 26.43
CA THR A 21 6.60 7.17 25.63
C THR A 21 8.09 6.86 25.50
N PRO A 22 8.50 6.15 24.44
CA PRO A 22 9.90 5.75 24.24
C PRO A 22 10.83 6.97 24.14
N ILE A 23 11.93 6.95 24.88
CA ILE A 23 12.92 8.03 24.88
C ILE A 23 13.78 7.97 23.61
N VAL A 24 13.67 8.98 22.74
CA VAL A 24 14.42 9.04 21.46
C VAL A 24 15.46 10.17 21.44
N ASP A 25 15.08 11.35 21.92
CA ASP A 25 15.89 12.57 21.81
C ASP A 25 16.53 13.05 23.12
N ALA A 26 16.25 12.36 24.22
CA ALA A 26 16.82 12.65 25.54
C ALA A 26 17.72 11.51 26.03
N THR A 27 18.53 11.80 27.05
CA THR A 27 19.31 10.78 27.75
C THR A 27 18.42 10.08 28.78
N PRO A 28 18.29 8.75 28.74
CA PRO A 28 17.57 7.99 29.76
C PRO A 28 18.16 8.21 31.16
N ASP A 29 17.32 8.30 32.19
CA ASP A 29 17.76 8.35 33.59
C ASP A 29 18.25 6.98 34.10
N GLU A 30 18.92 6.98 35.26
CA GLU A 30 19.53 5.76 35.82
C GLU A 30 18.49 4.66 36.10
N ASP A 31 17.29 5.02 36.54
CA ASP A 31 16.22 4.06 36.84
C ASP A 31 15.66 3.41 35.57
N THR A 32 15.60 4.16 34.46
CA THR A 32 15.21 3.64 33.14
C THR A 32 16.29 2.72 32.58
N VAL A 33 17.57 3.14 32.68
CA VAL A 33 18.71 2.30 32.31
C VAL A 33 18.71 0.97 33.08
N ARG A 34 18.47 1.02 34.40
CA ARG A 34 18.50 -0.18 35.27
C ARG A 34 17.36 -1.15 34.97
N ARG A 35 16.19 -0.66 34.54
CA ARG A 35 15.01 -1.49 34.24
C ARG A 35 15.02 -2.05 32.82
N ASP A 36 15.88 -1.56 31.94
CA ASP A 36 16.01 -2.08 30.58
C ASP A 36 16.66 -3.48 30.58
N THR A 37 15.83 -4.50 30.37
CA THR A 37 16.25 -5.91 30.34
C THR A 37 16.60 -6.40 28.93
N ARG A 38 16.48 -5.54 27.91
CA ARG A 38 16.70 -5.93 26.50
C ARG A 38 18.18 -6.22 26.23
N SER A 39 18.41 -7.29 25.48
CA SER A 39 19.73 -7.59 24.93
C SER A 39 20.22 -6.49 23.99
N THR A 40 21.53 -6.42 23.75
CA THR A 40 22.11 -5.49 22.76
C THR A 40 21.49 -5.67 21.37
N ALA A 41 21.17 -6.91 20.96
CA ALA A 41 20.53 -7.16 19.68
C ALA A 41 19.12 -6.56 19.60
N GLN A 42 18.31 -6.71 20.66
CA GLN A 42 16.98 -6.10 20.74
C GLN A 42 17.06 -4.57 20.74
N ARG A 43 17.97 -3.98 21.53
CA ARG A 43 18.17 -2.52 21.52
C ARG A 43 18.61 -1.99 20.16
N ASN A 44 19.51 -2.72 19.47
CA ASN A 44 19.91 -2.35 18.12
C ASN A 44 18.74 -2.41 17.13
N HIS A 45 17.89 -3.44 17.22
CA HIS A 45 16.69 -3.55 16.41
C HIS A 45 15.74 -2.36 16.64
N ASP A 46 15.45 -2.04 17.90
CA ASP A 46 14.52 -0.97 18.25
C ASP A 46 15.07 0.40 17.85
N ALA A 47 16.38 0.60 17.99
CA ALA A 47 17.09 1.78 17.51
C ALA A 47 16.96 1.96 15.99
N PHE A 48 17.10 0.89 15.22
CA PHE A 48 16.87 0.92 13.77
C PHE A 48 15.42 1.27 13.44
N LEU A 49 14.44 0.66 14.12
CA LEU A 49 13.04 0.98 13.93
C LEU A 49 12.72 2.44 14.27
N ALA A 50 13.24 2.96 15.38
CA ALA A 50 13.08 4.35 15.77
C ALA A 50 13.70 5.32 14.76
N ALA A 51 14.92 5.03 14.27
CA ALA A 51 15.58 5.82 13.25
C ALA A 51 14.80 5.84 11.93
N LEU A 52 14.31 4.68 11.47
CA LEU A 52 13.52 4.57 10.24
C LEU A 52 12.18 5.29 10.38
N ARG A 53 11.51 5.21 11.54
CA ARG A 53 10.29 5.98 11.82
C ARG A 53 10.57 7.47 11.81
N GLY A 54 11.64 7.93 12.46
CA GLY A 54 12.06 9.33 12.44
C GLY A 54 12.35 9.83 11.03
N LEU A 55 13.03 9.02 10.21
CA LEU A 55 13.30 9.34 8.81
C LEU A 55 12.01 9.44 7.99
N LEU A 56 11.08 8.50 8.17
CA LEU A 56 9.77 8.52 7.50
C LEU A 56 8.95 9.75 7.91
N ALA A 57 8.85 10.02 9.22
CA ALA A 57 8.12 11.17 9.78
C ALA A 57 8.76 12.52 9.43
N SER A 58 10.04 12.56 9.07
CA SER A 58 10.73 13.80 8.69
C SER A 58 10.18 14.46 7.43
N GLY A 59 9.47 13.70 6.57
CA GLY A 59 9.01 14.16 5.26
C GLY A 59 10.13 14.40 4.24
N LYS A 60 11.39 14.08 4.56
CA LYS A 60 12.57 14.39 3.72
C LYS A 60 12.93 13.30 2.71
N LEU A 61 12.20 12.19 2.67
CA LEU A 61 12.41 11.11 1.72
C LEU A 61 11.93 11.45 0.28
N GLY A 62 11.33 12.62 0.10
CA GLY A 62 10.83 13.07 -1.20
C GLY A 62 9.57 12.30 -1.58
N SER A 63 9.51 11.88 -2.86
CA SER A 63 8.34 11.20 -3.40
C SER A 63 8.69 9.89 -4.08
N HIS A 64 7.77 8.94 -3.98
CA HIS A 64 7.79 7.66 -4.66
C HIS A 64 6.53 7.54 -5.53
N ASN A 65 6.70 7.42 -6.85
CA ASN A 65 5.60 7.42 -7.81
C ASN A 65 4.61 8.59 -7.66
N GLY A 66 5.08 9.78 -7.25
CA GLY A 66 4.24 10.97 -7.11
C GLY A 66 3.43 11.05 -5.80
N LEU A 67 3.64 10.13 -4.86
CA LEU A 67 3.22 10.27 -3.46
C LEU A 67 4.44 10.59 -2.59
N PRO A 68 4.31 11.40 -1.53
CA PRO A 68 5.31 11.40 -0.46
C PRO A 68 5.57 9.97 0.02
N VAL A 69 6.80 9.63 0.37
CA VAL A 69 7.10 8.29 0.89
C VAL A 69 6.30 8.06 2.16
N SER A 70 5.26 7.22 2.06
CA SER A 70 4.23 7.02 3.08
C SER A 70 3.82 5.55 3.11
N ILE A 71 3.36 5.07 4.26
CA ILE A 71 2.75 3.75 4.38
C ILE A 71 1.27 3.89 4.04
N VAL A 72 0.82 3.23 2.97
CA VAL A 72 -0.61 3.09 2.67
C VAL A 72 -1.05 1.71 3.11
N VAL A 73 -2.14 1.67 3.87
CA VAL A 73 -2.67 0.45 4.48
C VAL A 73 -4.15 0.32 4.11
N THR A 74 -4.56 -0.90 3.77
CA THR A 74 -5.95 -1.26 3.47
C THR A 74 -6.41 -2.31 4.47
N THR A 75 -7.60 -2.13 5.03
CA THR A 75 -8.27 -3.09 5.93
C THR A 75 -9.79 -2.99 5.75
N THR A 76 -10.55 -3.88 6.38
CA THR A 76 -12.01 -3.81 6.38
C THR A 76 -12.50 -2.89 7.49
N LEU A 77 -13.70 -2.30 7.31
CA LEU A 77 -14.33 -1.52 8.37
C LEU A 77 -14.55 -2.39 9.62
N GLN A 78 -14.97 -3.64 9.44
CA GLN A 78 -15.19 -4.61 10.52
C GLN A 78 -13.91 -4.84 11.36
N ASP A 79 -12.78 -5.11 10.72
CA ASP A 79 -11.49 -5.32 11.42
C ASP A 79 -11.07 -4.06 12.17
N LEU A 80 -11.24 -2.89 11.54
CA LEU A 80 -10.89 -1.61 12.14
C LEU A 80 -11.77 -1.28 13.36
N GLU A 81 -13.09 -1.48 13.26
CA GLU A 81 -14.05 -1.28 14.36
C GLU A 81 -13.84 -2.27 15.50
N ALA A 82 -13.51 -3.52 15.19
CA ALA A 82 -13.18 -4.53 16.19
C ALA A 82 -11.80 -4.33 16.82
N ALA A 83 -10.99 -3.40 16.31
CA ALA A 83 -9.58 -3.23 16.66
C ALA A 83 -8.78 -4.56 16.60
N ALA A 84 -9.17 -5.44 15.67
CA ALA A 84 -8.67 -6.81 15.58
C ALA A 84 -8.39 -7.17 14.11
N GLY A 85 -7.79 -8.34 13.89
CA GLY A 85 -7.43 -8.79 12.54
C GLY A 85 -6.14 -8.17 12.02
N LYS A 86 -6.04 -8.06 10.68
CA LYS A 86 -4.83 -7.62 9.98
C LYS A 86 -5.18 -6.61 8.90
N ALA A 87 -4.22 -5.75 8.58
CA ALA A 87 -4.29 -4.89 7.43
C ALA A 87 -3.18 -5.22 6.43
N LEU A 88 -3.38 -4.86 5.17
CA LEU A 88 -2.43 -5.07 4.09
C LEU A 88 -1.77 -3.74 3.73
N THR A 89 -0.44 -3.67 3.78
CA THR A 89 0.28 -2.52 3.24
C THR A 89 0.25 -2.55 1.71
N ALA A 90 0.34 -1.40 1.06
CA ALA A 90 0.50 -1.31 -0.40
C ALA A 90 1.83 -1.92 -0.92
N GLY A 91 2.71 -2.37 -0.01
CA GLY A 91 3.87 -3.21 -0.32
C GLY A 91 3.61 -4.72 -0.28
N GLY A 92 2.41 -5.15 0.17
CA GLY A 92 2.01 -6.56 0.26
C GLY A 92 2.21 -7.20 1.64
N THR A 93 2.65 -6.46 2.66
CA THR A 93 2.86 -6.99 4.01
C THR A 93 1.56 -6.98 4.81
N LEU A 94 1.24 -8.11 5.48
CA LEU A 94 0.17 -8.14 6.47
C LEU A 94 0.68 -7.66 7.83
N VAL A 95 -0.05 -6.71 8.43
CA VAL A 95 0.30 -6.07 9.69
C VAL A 95 -0.83 -6.23 10.71
N PRO A 96 -0.53 -6.52 11.99
CA PRO A 96 -1.56 -6.59 13.03
C PRO A 96 -2.30 -5.26 13.22
N MET A 97 -3.58 -5.30 13.58
CA MET A 97 -4.35 -4.07 13.80
C MET A 97 -3.76 -3.19 14.92
N SER A 98 -3.09 -3.78 15.93
CA SER A 98 -2.37 -3.03 16.96
C SER A 98 -1.29 -2.11 16.38
N ASP A 99 -0.56 -2.56 15.36
CA ASP A 99 0.43 -1.74 14.66
C ASP A 99 -0.23 -0.65 13.82
N VAL A 100 -1.33 -0.97 13.14
CA VAL A 100 -2.12 -0.01 12.35
C VAL A 100 -2.63 1.12 13.23
N ILE A 101 -3.24 0.80 14.37
CA ILE A 101 -3.74 1.77 15.35
C ILE A 101 -2.58 2.62 15.91
N ARG A 102 -1.43 2.00 16.20
CA ARG A 102 -0.25 2.73 16.64
C ARG A 102 0.27 3.71 15.58
N TRP A 103 0.26 3.31 14.31
CA TRP A 103 0.66 4.21 13.20
C TRP A 103 -0.37 5.31 12.96
N ALA A 104 -1.65 5.00 13.12
CA ALA A 104 -2.77 5.91 12.91
C ALA A 104 -2.64 7.19 13.76
N GLY A 105 -2.12 7.11 14.99
CA GLY A 105 -1.94 8.27 15.87
C GLY A 105 -1.08 9.42 15.31
N HIS A 106 -0.26 9.16 14.29
CA HIS A 106 0.58 10.16 13.63
C HIS A 106 0.38 10.21 12.11
N ALA A 107 -0.68 9.57 11.59
CA ALA A 107 -0.92 9.42 10.16
C ALA A 107 -1.80 10.54 9.60
N HIS A 108 -1.64 10.82 8.31
CA HIS A 108 -2.67 11.52 7.54
C HIS A 108 -3.75 10.51 7.15
N HIS A 109 -4.93 10.65 7.75
CA HIS A 109 -6.07 9.76 7.47
C HIS A 109 -6.73 10.12 6.15
N TYR A 110 -6.83 9.14 5.25
CA TYR A 110 -7.65 9.21 4.06
C TYR A 110 -8.74 8.16 4.18
N LEU A 111 -10.00 8.58 4.09
CA LEU A 111 -11.12 7.65 3.98
C LEU A 111 -11.41 7.42 2.49
N ALA A 112 -11.20 6.21 2.02
CA ALA A 112 -11.58 5.75 0.69
C ALA A 112 -12.83 4.90 0.80
N ILE A 113 -13.95 5.36 0.24
CA ILE A 113 -15.22 4.63 0.22
C ILE A 113 -15.37 4.01 -1.17
N PHE A 114 -15.67 2.72 -1.19
CA PHE A 114 -15.92 1.94 -2.40
C PHE A 114 -17.34 1.36 -2.33
N ASP A 115 -18.06 1.42 -3.44
CA ASP A 115 -19.27 0.63 -3.68
C ASP A 115 -18.87 -0.55 -4.58
N GLY A 116 -18.65 -1.72 -3.98
CA GLY A 116 -17.95 -2.82 -4.65
C GLY A 116 -16.53 -2.43 -5.08
N ALA A 117 -16.19 -2.60 -6.37
CA ALA A 117 -14.91 -2.18 -6.95
C ALA A 117 -14.91 -0.73 -7.51
N LYS A 118 -16.00 0.03 -7.31
CA LYS A 118 -16.19 1.36 -7.89
C LYS A 118 -15.82 2.46 -6.91
N SER A 119 -14.97 3.38 -7.36
CA SER A 119 -14.59 4.60 -6.64
C SER A 119 -15.65 5.70 -6.77
N LEU A 120 -15.84 6.50 -5.72
CA LEU A 120 -16.54 7.78 -5.85
C LEU A 120 -15.70 8.70 -6.74
N ALA A 121 -16.30 9.17 -7.84
CA ALA A 121 -15.61 9.73 -8.99
C ALA A 121 -14.58 10.83 -8.65
N LEU A 122 -13.37 10.69 -9.21
CA LEU A 122 -12.28 11.66 -9.08
C LEU A 122 -11.61 11.87 -10.42
N HIS A 123 -11.71 13.09 -10.95
CA HIS A 123 -11.27 13.44 -12.29
C HIS A 123 -10.07 14.39 -12.26
N HIS A 124 -9.18 14.26 -13.23
CA HIS A 124 -8.04 15.16 -13.43
C HIS A 124 -7.73 15.38 -14.91
N THR A 125 -7.33 16.60 -15.29
CA THR A 125 -7.05 16.99 -16.69
C THR A 125 -5.61 16.75 -17.12
N LYS A 126 -4.68 16.56 -16.17
CA LYS A 126 -3.31 16.18 -16.52
C LYS A 126 -3.23 14.67 -16.73
N ARG A 127 -2.29 14.25 -17.60
CA ARG A 127 -1.99 12.83 -17.84
C ARG A 127 -1.58 12.06 -16.58
N ILE A 128 -0.96 12.74 -15.62
CA ILE A 128 -0.48 12.09 -14.40
C ILE A 128 -1.62 12.04 -13.37
N ALA A 129 -1.85 10.87 -12.81
CA ALA A 129 -2.83 10.65 -11.75
C ALA A 129 -2.49 11.46 -10.49
N SER A 130 -3.52 11.97 -9.83
CA SER A 130 -3.36 12.72 -8.58
C SER A 130 -2.97 11.80 -7.42
N PRO A 131 -2.41 12.34 -6.32
CA PRO A 131 -2.17 11.59 -5.09
C PRO A 131 -3.39 10.80 -4.61
N ALA A 132 -4.57 11.43 -4.61
CA ALA A 132 -5.82 10.78 -4.19
C ALA A 132 -6.20 9.63 -5.13
N GLN A 133 -6.08 9.79 -6.46
CA GLN A 133 -6.34 8.70 -7.41
C GLN A 133 -5.40 7.52 -7.15
N ARG A 134 -4.13 7.78 -6.82
CA ARG A 134 -3.17 6.71 -6.52
C ARG A 134 -3.48 5.98 -5.23
N ILE A 135 -3.84 6.70 -4.16
CA ILE A 135 -4.24 6.09 -2.88
C ILE A 135 -5.48 5.21 -3.11
N MET A 136 -6.47 5.68 -3.88
CA MET A 136 -7.64 4.89 -4.26
C MET A 136 -7.24 3.59 -4.98
N LEU A 137 -6.34 3.68 -5.96
CA LEU A 137 -5.86 2.49 -6.68
C LEU A 137 -5.05 1.53 -5.80
N TYR A 138 -4.30 2.02 -4.82
CA TYR A 138 -3.60 1.16 -3.86
C TYR A 138 -4.59 0.37 -2.99
N GLY A 139 -5.72 0.99 -2.63
CA GLY A 139 -6.81 0.30 -1.94
C GLY A 139 -7.56 -0.69 -2.84
N LYS A 140 -7.89 -0.26 -4.06
CA LYS A 140 -8.71 -1.01 -5.03
C LYS A 140 -7.97 -2.21 -5.63
N ASP A 141 -6.80 -1.98 -6.20
CA ASP A 141 -6.08 -2.98 -7.00
C ASP A 141 -5.03 -3.75 -6.19
N ARG A 142 -4.50 -3.13 -5.11
CA ARG A 142 -3.47 -3.65 -4.19
C ARG A 142 -2.13 -4.07 -4.81
N GLY A 143 -2.04 -4.15 -6.14
CA GLY A 143 -0.85 -4.45 -6.92
C GLY A 143 -1.16 -4.47 -8.41
N CYS A 144 -0.26 -5.04 -9.20
CA CYS A 144 -0.44 -5.07 -10.65
C CYS A 144 -1.66 -5.93 -11.04
N THR A 145 -2.55 -5.39 -11.87
CA THR A 145 -3.76 -6.11 -12.30
C THR A 145 -3.54 -7.11 -13.43
N LYS A 146 -2.30 -7.22 -13.93
CA LYS A 146 -1.94 -8.19 -14.97
C LYS A 146 -2.06 -9.62 -14.42
N PRO A 147 -2.76 -10.54 -15.12
CA PRO A 147 -2.92 -11.92 -14.67
C PRO A 147 -1.58 -12.58 -14.32
N GLY A 148 -1.48 -13.11 -13.10
CA GLY A 148 -0.31 -13.84 -12.61
C GLY A 148 0.86 -12.97 -12.14
N CYS A 149 0.75 -11.64 -12.18
CA CYS A 149 1.79 -10.75 -11.64
C CYS A 149 1.61 -10.58 -10.12
N ASP A 150 2.70 -10.62 -9.37
CA ASP A 150 2.73 -10.45 -7.91
C ASP A 150 3.26 -9.09 -7.47
N ALA A 151 3.58 -8.20 -8.43
CA ALA A 151 4.17 -6.90 -8.15
C ALA A 151 3.23 -6.05 -7.28
N PRO A 152 3.67 -5.60 -6.09
CA PRO A 152 2.81 -4.84 -5.18
C PRO A 152 2.50 -3.44 -5.73
N ALA A 153 1.55 -2.75 -5.10
CA ALA A 153 1.14 -1.42 -5.52
C ALA A 153 2.31 -0.40 -5.48
N TYR A 154 3.23 -0.52 -4.53
CA TYR A 154 4.47 0.27 -4.53
C TYR A 154 5.32 0.07 -5.79
N HIS A 155 5.33 -1.11 -6.40
CA HIS A 155 6.08 -1.35 -7.65
C HIS A 155 5.23 -1.15 -8.91
N SER A 156 4.05 -0.56 -8.75
CA SER A 156 3.08 -0.35 -9.82
C SER A 156 2.90 1.12 -10.17
N GLN A 157 2.68 1.35 -11.45
CA GLN A 157 2.36 2.63 -12.07
C GLN A 157 0.86 2.69 -12.32
N VAL A 158 0.34 3.91 -12.47
CA VAL A 158 -1.05 4.09 -12.91
C VAL A 158 -1.10 3.91 -14.42
N HIS A 159 -1.94 2.98 -14.86
CA HIS A 159 -2.21 2.62 -16.24
C HIS A 159 -3.61 3.11 -16.62
N HIS A 160 -3.72 3.84 -17.73
CA HIS A 160 -5.01 4.19 -18.31
C HIS A 160 -5.58 2.98 -19.05
N ILE A 161 -6.78 2.56 -18.68
CA ILE A 161 -7.47 1.44 -19.32
C ILE A 161 -7.82 1.84 -20.76
N THR A 162 -8.51 2.97 -20.92
CA THR A 162 -8.61 3.65 -22.21
C THR A 162 -7.47 4.63 -22.35
N GLY A 163 -6.60 4.43 -23.34
CA GLY A 163 -5.38 5.23 -23.52
C GLY A 163 -5.65 6.75 -23.44
N TRP A 164 -4.84 7.47 -22.64
CA TRP A 164 -5.04 8.90 -22.36
C TRP A 164 -5.12 9.77 -23.62
N THR A 165 -4.43 9.40 -24.71
CA THR A 165 -4.49 10.13 -25.97
C THR A 165 -5.90 10.16 -26.58
N THR A 166 -6.70 9.14 -26.29
CA THR A 166 -8.11 8.98 -26.71
C THR A 166 -9.04 9.83 -25.84
N THR A 167 -8.92 9.75 -24.52
CA THR A 167 -9.86 10.39 -23.58
C THR A 167 -9.47 11.80 -23.17
N ARG A 168 -8.17 12.12 -23.21
CA ARG A 168 -7.53 13.33 -22.66
C ARG A 168 -7.87 13.59 -21.19
N ARG A 169 -8.30 12.55 -20.48
CA ARG A 169 -8.75 12.62 -19.08
C ARG A 169 -8.08 11.51 -18.29
N THR A 170 -7.83 11.81 -17.01
CA THR A 170 -7.35 10.83 -16.04
C THR A 170 -8.47 10.68 -15.03
N ASP A 171 -9.28 9.65 -15.23
CA ASP A 171 -10.51 9.37 -14.49
C ASP A 171 -10.32 8.08 -13.69
N ILE A 172 -10.59 8.11 -12.39
CA ILE A 172 -10.33 6.97 -11.50
C ILE A 172 -11.02 5.67 -11.95
N ASP A 173 -12.17 5.78 -12.62
CA ASP A 173 -12.91 4.61 -13.12
C ASP A 173 -12.32 4.01 -14.41
N ASP A 174 -11.41 4.73 -15.07
CA ASP A 174 -10.67 4.33 -16.29
C ASP A 174 -9.16 4.17 -16.01
N LEU A 175 -8.80 3.91 -14.75
CA LEU A 175 -7.43 3.68 -14.29
C LEU A 175 -7.30 2.34 -13.57
N THR A 176 -6.09 1.80 -13.63
CA THR A 176 -5.67 0.59 -12.90
C THR A 176 -4.17 0.66 -12.57
N LEU A 177 -3.66 -0.29 -11.80
CA LEU A 177 -2.24 -0.48 -11.52
C LEU A 177 -1.58 -1.50 -12.48
N ALA A 178 -0.43 -1.12 -13.04
CA ALA A 178 0.42 -2.00 -13.81
C ALA A 178 1.89 -1.83 -13.40
N CYS A 179 2.64 -2.93 -13.18
CA CYS A 179 4.07 -2.83 -12.92
C CYS A 179 4.81 -2.27 -14.15
N GLY A 180 6.04 -1.77 -13.99
CA GLY A 180 6.79 -1.17 -15.10
C GLY A 180 6.87 -2.07 -16.35
N PRO A 181 7.27 -3.36 -16.23
CA PRO A 181 7.22 -4.33 -17.32
C PRO A 181 5.84 -4.47 -17.97
N ASP A 182 4.79 -4.70 -17.18
CA ASP A 182 3.45 -4.97 -17.71
C ASP A 182 2.80 -3.73 -18.31
N ASN A 183 3.05 -2.53 -17.76
CA ASN A 183 2.53 -1.28 -18.31
C ASN A 183 3.04 -1.06 -19.75
N ARG A 184 4.29 -1.46 -20.04
CA ARG A 184 4.87 -1.37 -21.39
C ARG A 184 4.25 -2.35 -22.39
N LEU A 185 3.52 -3.38 -21.94
CA LEU A 185 2.83 -4.29 -22.84
C LEU A 185 1.74 -3.61 -23.67
N ALA A 186 1.20 -2.47 -23.20
CA ALA A 186 0.26 -1.66 -23.97
C ALA A 186 0.85 -1.16 -25.30
N GLU A 187 2.17 -0.94 -25.35
CA GLU A 187 2.91 -0.57 -26.56
C GLU A 187 3.22 -1.79 -27.46
N GLN A 188 2.97 -3.00 -26.95
CA GLN A 188 3.23 -4.29 -27.62
C GLN A 188 1.93 -5.00 -28.06
N GLY A 189 0.84 -4.25 -28.19
CA GLY A 189 -0.43 -4.74 -28.69
C GLY A 189 -1.34 -5.40 -27.64
N TRP A 190 -0.98 -5.35 -26.35
CA TRP A 190 -1.93 -5.66 -25.29
C TRP A 190 -2.91 -4.51 -25.11
N THR A 191 -4.15 -4.84 -24.79
CA THR A 191 -5.19 -3.84 -24.44
C THR A 191 -5.82 -4.21 -23.10
N THR A 192 -6.45 -3.24 -22.47
CA THR A 192 -7.14 -3.43 -21.19
C THR A 192 -8.58 -2.97 -21.30
N ARG A 193 -9.47 -3.53 -20.47
CA ARG A 193 -10.85 -3.05 -20.28
C ARG A 193 -11.32 -3.34 -18.87
N THR A 194 -12.30 -2.59 -18.39
CA THR A 194 -12.99 -2.89 -17.13
C THR A 194 -14.18 -3.80 -17.42
N ASN A 195 -14.30 -4.94 -16.72
CA ASN A 195 -15.46 -5.83 -16.84
C ASN A 195 -16.64 -5.35 -15.98
N ALA A 196 -17.79 -6.04 -16.06
CA ALA A 196 -18.99 -5.69 -15.29
C ALA A 196 -18.81 -5.74 -13.76
N ARG A 197 -17.81 -6.49 -13.28
CA ARG A 197 -17.44 -6.59 -11.86
C ARG A 197 -16.47 -5.49 -11.42
N GLY A 198 -16.10 -4.57 -12.31
CA GLY A 198 -15.15 -3.49 -12.02
C GLY A 198 -13.68 -3.92 -12.03
N GLU A 199 -13.38 -5.13 -12.51
CA GLU A 199 -12.03 -5.67 -12.60
C GLU A 199 -11.37 -5.33 -13.94
N THR A 200 -10.06 -5.12 -13.93
CA THR A 200 -9.29 -4.91 -15.15
C THR A 200 -8.99 -6.24 -15.84
N GLU A 201 -9.46 -6.38 -17.06
CA GLU A 201 -9.09 -7.45 -17.97
C GLU A 201 -7.93 -7.02 -18.87
N TRP A 202 -6.93 -7.90 -19.01
CA TRP A 202 -5.81 -7.73 -19.93
C TRP A 202 -5.96 -8.65 -21.14
N LEU A 203 -6.17 -8.06 -22.30
CA LEU A 203 -6.40 -8.75 -23.57
C LEU A 203 -5.10 -8.84 -24.38
N PRO A 204 -4.61 -10.05 -24.69
CA PRO A 204 -3.43 -10.26 -25.52
C PRO A 204 -3.69 -9.84 -26.98
N PRO A 205 -2.64 -9.54 -27.75
CA PRO A 205 -2.76 -9.54 -29.20
C PRO A 205 -3.12 -10.95 -29.71
N PRO A 206 -3.82 -11.10 -30.85
CA PRO A 206 -4.39 -12.38 -31.30
C PRO A 206 -3.42 -13.56 -31.34
N HIS A 207 -2.15 -13.33 -31.70
CA HIS A 207 -1.13 -14.36 -31.78
C HIS A 207 -0.62 -14.87 -30.41
N LEU A 208 -0.93 -14.15 -29.33
CA LEU A 208 -0.65 -14.54 -27.95
C LEU A 208 -1.92 -14.95 -27.19
N ASP A 209 -3.07 -15.01 -27.86
CA ASP A 209 -4.31 -15.43 -27.22
C ASP A 209 -4.45 -16.95 -27.25
N ARG A 210 -4.35 -17.58 -26.08
CA ARG A 210 -4.38 -19.03 -25.88
C ARG A 210 -5.40 -19.46 -24.82
N GLY A 211 -6.37 -18.59 -24.50
CA GLY A 211 -7.37 -18.85 -23.47
C GLY A 211 -6.87 -18.66 -22.03
N GLN A 212 -5.77 -17.95 -21.83
CA GLN A 212 -5.27 -17.59 -20.50
C GLN A 212 -6.24 -16.67 -19.73
N PRO A 213 -6.19 -16.66 -18.38
CA PRO A 213 -6.96 -15.73 -17.56
C PRO A 213 -6.78 -14.27 -17.98
N ARG A 214 -7.84 -13.47 -17.80
CA ARG A 214 -7.84 -12.04 -18.16
C ARG A 214 -7.67 -11.12 -16.96
N THR A 215 -8.02 -11.57 -15.76
CA THR A 215 -7.93 -10.81 -14.50
C THR A 215 -6.86 -11.38 -13.58
N ASN A 216 -6.37 -10.56 -12.65
CA ASN A 216 -5.43 -10.99 -11.61
C ASN A 216 -6.16 -11.16 -10.27
N THR A 217 -6.09 -12.36 -9.70
CA THR A 217 -6.67 -12.68 -8.40
C THR A 217 -5.64 -12.67 -7.26
N TYR A 218 -4.34 -12.57 -7.56
CA TYR A 218 -3.25 -12.69 -6.58
C TYR A 218 -3.38 -11.69 -5.42
N HIS A 219 -3.75 -10.44 -5.72
CA HIS A 219 -3.86 -9.38 -4.72
C HIS A 219 -5.22 -9.35 -3.99
N HIS A 220 -6.16 -10.20 -4.40
CA HIS A 220 -7.51 -10.31 -3.84
C HIS A 220 -7.90 -11.78 -3.53
N PRO A 221 -7.14 -12.48 -2.68
CA PRO A 221 -7.42 -13.88 -2.36
C PRO A 221 -8.81 -14.07 -1.71
N GLU A 222 -9.36 -13.04 -1.06
CA GLU A 222 -10.71 -13.07 -0.49
C GLU A 222 -11.82 -13.31 -1.52
N ARG A 223 -11.57 -13.02 -2.82
CA ARG A 223 -12.55 -13.26 -3.88
C ARG A 223 -12.79 -14.76 -4.14
N PHE A 224 -11.88 -15.63 -3.70
CA PHE A 224 -12.09 -17.08 -3.76
C PHE A 224 -12.95 -17.61 -2.61
N LEU A 225 -13.15 -16.79 -1.56
CA LEU A 225 -13.85 -17.18 -0.34
C LEU A 225 -15.29 -16.67 -0.28
N ARG A 226 -15.70 -15.81 -1.22
CA ARG A 226 -17.10 -15.40 -1.37
C ARG A 226 -17.80 -16.43 -2.24
N ASP A 227 -18.80 -17.09 -1.69
CA ASP A 227 -19.69 -17.96 -2.47
C ASP A 227 -20.30 -17.15 -3.61
N GLN A 228 -20.40 -17.76 -4.80
CA GLN A 228 -20.87 -17.11 -6.03
C GLN A 228 -22.39 -16.80 -6.04
N ASP A 229 -23.06 -16.96 -4.90
CA ASP A 229 -24.52 -16.97 -4.78
C ASP A 229 -25.13 -15.58 -4.56
N ASP A 230 -24.32 -14.54 -4.31
CA ASP A 230 -24.79 -13.15 -4.15
C ASP A 230 -24.90 -12.37 -5.49
N ASP A 231 -24.66 -13.05 -6.63
CA ASP A 231 -24.63 -12.45 -7.99
C ASP A 231 -25.99 -12.56 -8.74
N GLU A 232 -27.12 -12.88 -8.08
CA GLU A 232 -28.45 -12.70 -8.68
C GLU A 232 -28.93 -11.26 -8.47
N PRO A 233 -29.17 -10.48 -9.55
CA PRO A 233 -29.83 -9.18 -9.42
C PRO A 233 -31.32 -9.39 -9.11
N ASP A 234 -31.81 -8.78 -8.02
CA ASP A 234 -33.24 -8.53 -7.78
C ASP A 234 -33.88 -7.68 -8.91
#